data_AF-A0A383A3V0-F1
#
_entry.id   AF-A0A383A3V0-F1
#
_cell.length_a   1.000
_cell.length_b   1.000
_cell.length_c   1.000
_cell.angle_alpha   90.00
_cell.angle_beta   90.00
_cell.angle_gamma   90.00
#
_symmetry.space_group_name_H-M   'P 1'
#
loop_
_entity.id
_entity.type
_entity.pdbx_description
1 polymer ?
#
loop_
_entity_poly.entity_id
_entity_poly.type
_entity_poly.pdbx_seq_one_letter_code
_entity_poly.pdbx_strand_id
1 'polypeptide(L)'
;MRLGEFVTIIRRWWILLAVPTMIVTIVGLIFYEAPSDRYVTTVRLSAALAPDEHLATNRTQFDTTYYSWLSSEYLVSGLSDWSVTGAFATAVSKQLENDNTYISASIVQNSLSSDYVRS
;
A
#
# COMPACT_ATOMS: atom_id res chain seq x y z
N MET A 1 -39.74 -36.74 2.45
CA MET A 1 -39.26 -36.64 1.05
C MET A 1 -38.08 -37.56 0.87
N ARG A 2 -38.11 -38.47 -0.11
CA ARG A 2 -37.03 -39.45 -0.37
C ARG A 2 -36.15 -38.94 -1.50
N LEU A 3 -34.83 -39.18 -1.43
CA LEU A 3 -33.85 -38.69 -2.43
C LEU A 3 -34.23 -39.02 -3.89
N GLY A 4 -34.94 -40.12 -4.13
CA GLY A 4 -35.37 -40.54 -5.46
C GLY A 4 -36.34 -39.56 -6.16
N GLU A 5 -37.13 -38.78 -5.42
CA GLU A 5 -38.06 -37.81 -6.00
C GLU A 5 -37.35 -36.55 -6.55
N PHE A 6 -36.21 -36.19 -5.94
CA PHE A 6 -35.38 -35.07 -6.41
C PHE A 6 -34.72 -35.39 -7.76
N VAL A 7 -34.31 -36.63 -7.98
CA VAL A 7 -33.63 -37.06 -9.22
C VAL A 7 -34.55 -36.93 -10.43
N THR A 8 -35.83 -37.27 -10.31
CA THR A 8 -36.83 -37.14 -11.38
C THR A 8 -37.13 -35.69 -11.71
N ILE A 9 -37.20 -34.81 -10.71
CA ILE A 9 -37.42 -33.37 -10.90
C ILE A 9 -36.20 -32.74 -11.59
N ILE A 10 -34.99 -33.02 -11.11
CA ILE A 10 -33.75 -32.51 -11.73
C ILE A 10 -33.64 -33.00 -13.17
N ARG A 11 -33.88 -34.28 -13.44
CA ARG A 11 -33.82 -34.84 -14.81
C ARG A 11 -34.84 -34.21 -15.77
N ARG A 12 -35.98 -33.71 -15.27
CA ARG A 12 -37.00 -33.06 -16.10
C ARG A 12 -36.72 -31.58 -16.36
N TRP A 13 -36.03 -30.89 -15.46
CA TRP A 13 -35.78 -29.45 -15.53
C TRP A 13 -34.30 -29.07 -15.68
N TRP A 14 -33.41 -30.06 -15.89
CA TRP A 14 -31.96 -29.85 -15.95
C TRP A 14 -31.54 -28.80 -16.98
N ILE A 15 -32.26 -28.69 -18.10
CA ILE A 15 -31.98 -27.69 -19.16
C ILE A 15 -32.12 -26.26 -18.62
N LEU A 16 -33.13 -25.98 -17.77
CA LEU A 16 -33.30 -24.66 -17.17
C LEU A 16 -32.17 -24.28 -16.23
N LEU A 17 -31.43 -25.26 -15.71
CA LEU A 17 -30.26 -25.04 -14.87
C LEU A 17 -28.98 -25.00 -15.74
N ALA A 18 -28.82 -25.95 -16.65
CA ALA A 18 -27.63 -26.10 -17.48
C ALA A 18 -27.43 -24.94 -18.45
N VAL A 19 -28.50 -24.43 -19.07
CA VAL A 19 -28.40 -23.34 -20.06
C VAL A 19 -27.84 -22.05 -19.44
N PRO A 20 -28.41 -21.47 -18.36
CA PRO A 20 -27.84 -20.27 -17.77
C PRO A 20 -26.44 -20.49 -17.21
N THR A 21 -26.15 -21.65 -16.60
CA THR A 21 -24.80 -21.96 -16.13
C THR A 21 -23.80 -22.02 -17.28
N MET A 22 -24.17 -22.65 -18.40
CA MET A 22 -23.33 -22.71 -19.60
C MET A 22 -23.09 -21.32 -20.20
N ILE A 23 -24.13 -20.49 -20.29
CA ILE A 23 -24.00 -19.11 -20.79
C ILE A 23 -23.04 -18.31 -19.90
N VAL A 24 -23.23 -18.32 -18.59
CA VAL A 24 -22.35 -17.60 -17.65
C VAL A 24 -20.91 -18.12 -17.75
N THR A 25 -20.72 -19.42 -17.90
CA THR A 25 -19.38 -20.02 -18.03
C THR A 25 -18.69 -19.57 -19.33
N ILE A 26 -19.41 -19.58 -20.45
CA ILE A 26 -18.88 -19.15 -21.75
C ILE A 26 -18.57 -17.65 -21.74
N VAL A 27 -19.50 -16.82 -21.24
CA VAL A 27 -19.29 -15.37 -21.11
C VAL A 27 -18.10 -15.10 -20.19
N GLY A 28 -18.03 -15.79 -19.05
CA GLY A 28 -16.91 -15.71 -18.13
C GLY A 28 -15.59 -16.01 -18.83
N LEU A 29 -15.49 -17.10 -19.59
CA LEU A 29 -14.26 -17.47 -20.30
C LEU A 29 -13.89 -16.50 -21.43
N ILE A 30 -14.87 -15.96 -22.16
CA ILE A 30 -14.62 -15.01 -23.26
C ILE A 30 -14.16 -13.65 -22.74
N PHE A 31 -14.75 -13.18 -21.64
CA PHE A 31 -14.51 -11.84 -21.09
C PHE A 31 -13.64 -11.86 -19.83
N TYR A 32 -12.99 -12.99 -19.53
CA TYR A 32 -12.07 -13.06 -18.40
C TYR A 32 -10.79 -12.28 -18.71
N GLU A 33 -10.61 -11.16 -18.02
CA GLU A 33 -9.32 -10.47 -17.95
C GLU A 33 -8.63 -10.85 -16.65
N ALA A 34 -7.44 -11.45 -16.78
CA ALA A 34 -6.59 -11.70 -15.62
C ALA A 34 -6.21 -10.35 -14.98
N PRO A 35 -6.28 -10.23 -13.64
CA PRO A 35 -5.85 -9.01 -12.97
C PRO A 35 -4.37 -8.75 -13.28
N SER A 36 -4.00 -7.49 -13.50
CA SER A 36 -2.60 -7.12 -13.70
C SER A 36 -1.77 -7.37 -12.44
N ASP A 37 -0.52 -7.80 -12.62
CA ASP A 37 0.42 -7.96 -11.51
C ASP A 37 0.64 -6.62 -10.81
N ARG A 38 0.49 -6.61 -9.49
CA ARG A 38 0.77 -5.44 -8.64
C ARG A 38 1.83 -5.81 -7.61
N TYR A 39 2.93 -5.06 -7.63
CA TYR A 39 4.01 -5.19 -6.66
C TYR A 39 3.89 -4.06 -5.64
N VAL A 40 3.95 -4.41 -4.36
CA VAL A 40 3.94 -3.45 -3.25
C VAL A 40 5.21 -3.64 -2.44
N THR A 41 5.89 -2.55 -2.15
CA THR A 41 7.02 -2.50 -1.23
C THR A 41 6.73 -1.53 -0.11
N THR A 42 7.26 -1.79 1.08
CA THR A 42 7.08 -0.93 2.25
C THR A 42 8.44 -0.58 2.82
N VAL A 43 8.66 0.71 2.99
CA VAL A 43 9.87 1.26 3.63
C VAL A 43 9.45 1.87 4.97
N ARG A 44 10.21 1.58 6.03
CA ARG A 44 10.03 2.18 7.35
C ARG A 44 11.24 3.05 7.66
N LEU A 45 10.99 4.31 7.99
CA LEU A 45 11.99 5.29 8.35
C LEU A 45 11.73 5.73 9.79
N SER A 46 12.78 5.82 10.59
CA SER A 46 12.72 6.27 11.99
C SER A 46 13.88 7.21 12.28
N ALA A 47 13.62 8.30 12.99
CA ALA A 47 14.65 9.18 13.53
C ALA A 47 14.66 9.08 15.06
N ALA A 48 15.84 9.00 15.66
CA ALA A 48 16.02 8.97 17.10
C ALA A 48 17.30 9.73 17.47
N LEU A 49 17.33 10.26 18.70
CA LEU A 49 18.55 10.83 19.25
C LEU A 49 19.45 9.72 19.80
N ALA A 50 20.75 9.85 19.58
CA ALA A 50 21.73 9.01 20.27
C ALA A 50 21.69 9.31 21.79
N PRO A 51 21.90 8.32 22.66
CA PRO A 51 22.02 8.55 24.10
C PRO A 51 23.15 9.55 24.38
N ASP A 52 22.88 10.53 25.24
CA ASP A 52 23.92 11.47 25.70
C ASP A 52 24.69 10.84 26.89
N GLU A 53 25.94 10.46 26.62
CA GLU A 53 26.84 9.85 27.60
C GLU A 53 27.28 10.82 28.72
N HIS A 54 27.03 12.14 28.56
CA HIS A 54 27.51 13.18 29.47
C HIS A 54 26.46 13.67 30.49
N LEU A 55 25.22 13.17 30.42
CA LEU A 55 24.11 13.57 31.30
C LEU A 55 24.37 13.34 32.81
N ALA A 56 25.29 12.44 33.17
CA ALA A 56 25.62 12.16 34.57
C ALA A 56 26.26 13.36 35.31
N THR A 57 26.85 14.32 34.59
CA THR A 57 27.73 15.34 35.19
C THR A 57 27.17 16.75 35.16
N ASN A 58 26.16 17.03 34.34
CA ASN A 58 25.66 18.40 34.12
C ASN A 58 24.14 18.47 34.36
N ARG A 59 23.74 18.61 35.63
CA ARG A 59 22.34 18.90 36.01
C ARG A 59 22.05 20.39 35.78
N THR A 60 22.09 20.85 34.54
CA THR A 60 21.49 22.13 34.19
C THR A 60 19.97 22.00 34.28
N GLN A 61 19.28 23.06 34.70
CA GLN A 61 17.82 23.08 34.84
C GLN A 61 17.06 22.95 33.50
N PHE A 62 17.79 22.95 32.39
CA PHE A 62 17.31 22.81 31.02
C PHE A 62 17.86 21.53 30.38
N ASP A 63 16.98 20.81 29.69
CA ASP A 63 17.33 19.69 28.82
C ASP A 63 17.93 20.22 27.51
N THR A 64 19.21 19.98 27.30
CA THR A 64 19.96 20.39 26.11
C THR A 64 19.55 19.63 24.85
N THR A 65 18.93 18.46 25.00
CA THR A 65 18.53 17.56 23.90
C THR A 65 17.11 17.82 23.40
N TYR A 66 16.32 18.58 24.17
CA TYR A 66 14.91 18.88 23.88
C TYR A 66 14.68 19.40 22.44
N TYR A 67 15.47 20.39 21.99
CA TYR A 67 15.31 20.96 20.65
C TYR A 67 15.73 19.99 19.54
N SER A 68 16.73 19.16 19.78
CA SER A 68 17.19 18.14 18.83
C SER A 68 16.16 17.02 18.69
N TRP A 69 15.55 16.59 19.79
CA TRP A 69 14.44 15.64 19.78
C TRP A 69 13.23 16.21 19.04
N LEU A 70 12.82 17.44 19.37
CA LEU A 70 11.69 18.12 18.73
C LEU A 70 11.92 18.30 17.21
N SER A 71 13.15 18.62 16.82
CA SER A 71 13.53 18.75 15.41
C SER A 71 13.45 17.41 14.68
N SER A 72 13.86 16.32 15.32
CA SER A 72 13.73 14.96 14.76
C SER A 72 12.28 14.58 14.53
N GLU A 73 11.39 14.95 15.46
CA GLU A 73 9.95 14.72 15.30
C GLU A 73 9.37 15.46 14.09
N TYR A 74 9.66 16.76 13.98
CA TYR A 74 9.19 17.56 12.83
C TYR A 74 9.78 17.09 11.50
N LEU A 75 11.01 16.60 11.49
CA LEU A 75 11.63 16.04 10.29
C LEU A 75 10.90 14.78 9.80
N VAL A 76 10.56 13.86 10.70
CA VAL A 76 9.85 12.63 10.32
C VAL A 76 8.44 12.94 9.84
N SER A 77 7.71 13.81 10.56
CA SER A 77 6.38 14.26 10.15
C SER A 77 6.42 15.01 8.82
N GLY A 78 7.39 15.90 8.61
CA GLY A 78 7.54 16.62 7.35
C GLY A 78 7.88 15.69 6.18
N LEU A 79 8.70 14.65 6.44
CA LEU A 79 9.04 13.65 5.44
C LEU A 79 7.84 12.78 5.06
N SER A 80 7.03 12.35 6.02
CA SER A 80 5.82 11.57 5.74
C SER A 80 4.85 12.36 4.87
N ASP A 81 4.63 13.64 5.20
CA ASP A 81 3.73 14.51 4.45
C ASP A 81 4.27 14.81 3.06
N TRP A 82 5.57 15.08 2.94
CA TRP A 82 6.21 15.36 1.64
C TRP A 82 6.16 14.15 0.70
N SER A 83 6.29 12.93 1.24
CA SER A 83 6.38 11.70 0.44
C SER A 83 5.17 11.44 -0.47
N VAL A 84 3.97 11.92 -0.10
CA VAL A 84 2.74 11.75 -0.89
C VAL A 84 2.47 12.93 -1.84
N THR A 85 3.34 13.93 -1.85
CA THR A 85 3.19 15.11 -2.72
C THR A 85 3.75 14.88 -4.13
N GLY A 86 3.30 15.70 -5.08
CA GLY A 86 3.81 15.69 -6.45
C GLY A 86 5.28 16.08 -6.55
N ALA A 87 5.81 16.86 -5.60
CA ALA A 87 7.22 17.26 -5.59
C ALA A 87 8.14 16.05 -5.34
N PHE A 88 7.79 15.20 -4.38
CA PHE A 88 8.50 13.94 -4.15
C PHE A 88 8.40 13.02 -5.38
N ALA A 89 7.20 12.84 -5.92
CA ALA A 89 6.97 11.99 -7.09
C ALA A 89 7.77 12.46 -8.32
N THR A 90 7.92 13.78 -8.50
CA THR A 90 8.76 14.37 -9.56
C THR A 90 10.24 14.06 -9.34
N ALA A 91 10.72 14.16 -8.09
CA ALA A 91 12.10 13.82 -7.76
C ALA A 91 12.39 12.33 -8.02
N VAL A 92 11.47 11.43 -7.65
CA VAL A 92 11.57 9.99 -7.91
C VAL A 92 11.55 9.69 -9.42
N SER A 93 10.61 10.27 -10.16
CA SER A 93 10.53 10.14 -11.63
C SER A 93 11.85 10.52 -12.28
N LYS A 94 12.43 11.66 -11.89
CA LYS A 94 13.73 12.13 -12.38
C LYS A 94 14.88 11.21 -12.00
N GLN A 95 14.85 10.63 -10.80
CA GLN A 95 15.86 9.67 -10.37
C GLN A 95 15.77 8.37 -11.19
N LEU A 96 14.57 7.87 -11.45
CA LEU A 96 14.35 6.68 -12.27
C LEU A 96 14.76 6.89 -13.73
N GLU A 97 14.55 8.10 -14.27
CA GLU A 97 15.02 8.46 -15.61
C GLU A 97 16.55 8.35 -15.73
N ASN A 98 17.29 8.73 -14.69
CA ASN A 98 18.75 8.54 -14.65
C ASN A 98 19.14 7.05 -14.72
N ASP A 99 18.26 6.17 -14.25
CA ASP A 99 18.42 4.71 -14.28
C ASP A 99 17.77 4.09 -15.54
N ASN A 100 17.48 4.88 -16.57
CA ASN A 100 16.81 4.48 -17.83
C ASN A 100 15.39 3.89 -17.63
N THR A 101 14.72 4.26 -16.54
CA THR A 101 13.36 3.82 -16.22
C THR A 101 12.40 5.00 -16.31
N TYR A 102 11.44 4.95 -17.23
CA TYR A 102 10.52 6.06 -17.49
C TYR A 102 9.16 5.78 -16.87
N ILE A 103 8.88 6.43 -15.73
CA ILE A 103 7.58 6.36 -15.05
C ILE A 103 7.14 7.78 -14.75
N SER A 104 5.91 8.15 -15.14
CA SER A 104 5.43 9.51 -14.90
C SER A 104 5.26 9.79 -13.40
N ALA A 105 5.56 11.02 -12.99
CA ALA A 105 5.35 11.48 -11.62
C ALA A 105 3.90 11.28 -11.14
N SER A 106 2.91 11.39 -12.03
CA SER A 106 1.50 11.13 -11.70
C SER A 106 1.23 9.68 -11.31
N ILE A 107 1.87 8.71 -11.98
CA ILE A 107 1.76 7.29 -11.65
C ILE A 107 2.45 7.04 -10.30
N VAL A 108 3.65 7.59 -10.10
CA VAL A 108 4.38 7.48 -8.83
C VAL A 108 3.52 8.03 -7.70
N GLN A 109 3.00 9.24 -7.82
CA GLN A 109 2.19 9.87 -6.75
C GLN A 109 0.95 9.05 -6.39
N ASN A 110 0.21 8.56 -7.38
CA ASN A 110 -1.00 7.77 -7.15
C ASN A 110 -0.72 6.37 -6.58
N SER A 111 0.54 5.93 -6.61
CA SER A 111 0.98 4.65 -6.05
C SER A 111 1.53 4.75 -4.62
N LEU A 112 1.68 5.97 -4.09
CA LEU A 112 2.26 6.21 -2.78
C LEU A 112 1.20 6.35 -1.69
N SER A 113 1.51 5.79 -0.53
CA SER A 113 0.76 5.96 0.71
C SER A 113 1.76 6.09 1.84
N SER A 114 1.48 7.00 2.77
CA SER A 114 2.31 7.24 3.94
C SER A 114 1.46 7.13 5.20
N ASP A 115 2.06 6.56 6.23
CA ASP A 115 1.53 6.51 7.58
C ASP A 115 2.59 7.05 8.54
N TYR A 116 2.16 7.83 9.54
CA TYR A 116 3.03 8.46 10.52
C TYR A 116 2.56 8.09 11.92
N VAL A 117 3.46 7.48 12.69
CA VAL A 117 3.21 7.08 14.07
C VAL A 117 4.27 7.71 14.97
N ARG A 118 3.80 8.33 16.05
CA ARG A 118 4.61 8.85 17.15
C ARG A 118 4.50 7.91 18.36
N SER A 119 5.64 7.52 18.93
CA SER A 119 5.70 6.76 20.19
C SER A 119 5.76 7.67 21.41
#